data_AF-A0A4E9EYB9-F1
#
_entry.id   AF-A0A4E9EYB9-F1
#
_cell.length_a   1.000
_cell.length_b   1.000
_cell.length_c   1.000
_cell.angle_alpha   90.00
_cell.angle_beta   90.00
_cell.angle_gamma   90.00
#
_symmetry.space_group_name_H-M   'P 1'
#
loop_
_entity.id
_entity.type
_entity.pdbx_description
1 polymer ?
#
loop_
_entity_poly.entity_id
_entity_poly.type
_entity_poly.pdbx_seq_one_letter_code
_entity_poly.pdbx_strand_id
1 'polypeptide(L)'
;MGRDMENCQTGTVCCSGACFKLIDEKHNLIMKGCTNEDQEDGSMKRRTFDIRLYWVRNEKVTGEAFYCKGSDYCNATSVKFIPSSLFYYILLSLLAILSFSQS
;
A
#
# COMPACT_ATOMS: atom_id res chain seq x y z
N MET A 1 10.40 9.59 0.82
CA MET A 1 9.04 9.82 1.36
C MET A 1 8.15 10.30 0.22
N GLY A 2 7.03 9.62 -0.07
CA GLY A 2 6.01 10.15 -0.99
C GLY A 2 5.00 10.95 -0.16
N ARG A 3 4.63 12.16 -0.59
CA ARG A 3 3.72 13.04 0.17
C ARG A 3 2.24 12.64 0.02
N ASP A 4 1.94 11.80 -0.96
CA ASP A 4 0.60 11.35 -1.30
C ASP A 4 0.63 9.84 -1.61
N MET A 5 -0.56 9.24 -1.52
CA MET A 5 -0.75 7.81 -1.76
C MET A 5 -0.59 7.43 -3.24
N GLU A 6 -0.70 8.41 -4.15
CA GLU A 6 -0.75 8.24 -5.61
C GLU A 6 0.62 8.40 -6.28
N ASN A 7 1.46 9.35 -5.85
CA ASN A 7 2.79 9.63 -6.41
C ASN A 7 3.92 8.97 -5.60
N CYS A 8 3.62 7.92 -4.83
CA CYS A 8 4.62 7.16 -4.10
C CYS A 8 5.38 6.19 -5.03
N GLN A 9 6.21 6.77 -5.93
CA GLN A 9 6.97 6.05 -6.94
C GLN A 9 7.85 4.93 -6.37
N THR A 10 8.16 3.95 -7.21
CA THR A 10 9.11 2.87 -6.92
C THR A 10 10.54 3.38 -7.02
N GLY A 11 11.39 2.92 -6.12
CA GLY A 11 12.82 3.21 -6.12
C GLY A 11 13.56 2.11 -5.36
N THR A 12 14.78 1.81 -5.79
CA THR A 12 15.61 0.76 -5.17
C THR A 12 16.57 1.39 -4.17
N VAL A 13 16.55 0.91 -2.93
CA VAL A 13 17.47 1.32 -1.86
C VAL A 13 17.99 0.06 -1.18
N CYS A 14 19.30 0.01 -0.92
CA CYS A 14 19.89 -1.07 -0.13
C CYS A 14 19.71 -0.75 1.36
N CYS A 15 18.91 -1.53 2.07
CA CYS A 15 18.76 -1.45 3.52
C CYS A 15 19.74 -2.40 4.21
N SER A 16 20.26 -2.02 5.38
CA SER A 16 21.09 -2.90 6.21
C SER A 16 20.27 -3.97 6.94
N GLY A 17 19.00 -3.68 7.24
CA GLY A 17 18.00 -4.62 7.75
C GLY A 17 16.78 -4.70 6.84
N ALA A 18 15.57 -4.52 7.39
CA ALA A 18 14.33 -4.62 6.62
C ALA A 18 13.88 -3.30 5.97
N CYS A 19 13.16 -3.41 4.85
CA CYS A 19 12.36 -2.35 4.24
C CYS A 19 11.02 -2.21 4.97
N PHE A 20 10.46 -1.01 5.02
CA PHE A 20 9.08 -0.81 5.48
C PHE A 20 8.27 0.14 4.62
N LYS A 21 6.96 -0.09 4.60
CA LYS A 21 5.91 0.81 4.12
C LYS A 21 4.96 1.08 5.28
N LEU A 22 4.71 2.35 5.58
CA LEU A 22 3.69 2.77 6.53
C LEU A 22 2.57 3.52 5.81
N ILE A 23 1.34 3.13 6.08
CA ILE A 23 0.13 3.76 5.57
C ILE A 23 -0.50 4.59 6.70
N ASP A 24 -0.44 5.91 6.56
CA ASP A 24 -1.09 6.87 7.46
C ASP A 24 -2.33 7.42 6.76
N GLU A 25 -3.47 6.75 6.95
CA GLU A 25 -4.74 7.13 6.34
C GLU A 25 -5.24 8.49 6.83
N LYS A 26 -4.94 8.84 8.09
CA LYS A 26 -5.35 10.11 8.70
C LYS A 26 -4.77 11.29 7.93
N HIS A 27 -3.53 11.18 7.49
CA HIS A 27 -2.83 12.22 6.75
C HIS A 27 -2.73 11.97 5.24
N ASN A 28 -3.37 10.91 4.74
CA ASN A 28 -3.29 10.45 3.35
C ASN A 28 -1.84 10.32 2.84
N LEU A 29 -0.98 9.70 3.66
CA LEU A 29 0.47 9.65 3.48
C LEU A 29 0.95 8.20 3.43
N ILE A 30 1.83 7.89 2.46
CA ILE A 30 2.63 6.66 2.48
C ILE A 30 4.09 7.01 2.77
N MET A 31 4.59 6.50 3.89
CA MET A 31 6.01 6.58 4.23
C MET A 31 6.70 5.27 3.89
N LYS A 32 7.84 5.33 3.21
CA LYS A 32 8.71 4.18 2.91
C LYS A 32 10.09 4.44 3.49
N GLY A 33 10.76 3.40 4.00
CA GLY A 33 12.10 3.54 4.57
C GLY A 33 12.79 2.21 4.86
N CYS A 34 13.97 2.31 5.47
CA CYS A 34 14.76 1.18 5.95
C CYS A 34 14.77 1.14 7.47
N THR A 35 14.97 -0.05 8.02
CA THR A 35 15.30 -0.28 9.43
C THR A 35 16.71 -0.88 9.54
N ASN A 36 17.33 -0.71 10.70
CA ASN A 36 18.65 -1.28 10.98
C ASN A 36 18.59 -2.75 11.41
N GLU A 37 17.41 -3.20 11.85
CA GLU A 37 17.17 -4.54 12.35
C GLU A 37 16.36 -5.34 11.33
N ASP A 38 16.61 -6.64 11.25
CA ASP A 38 15.72 -7.55 10.57
C ASP A 38 14.44 -7.67 11.39
N GLN A 39 13.31 -7.17 10.86
CA GLN A 39 12.02 -7.38 11.54
C GLN A 39 11.62 -8.86 11.42
N GLU A 40 11.30 -9.47 12.56
CA GLU A 40 11.16 -10.93 12.71
C GLU A 40 9.95 -11.53 11.98
N ASP A 41 8.85 -10.80 11.87
CA ASP A 41 7.66 -11.24 11.15
C ASP A 41 7.25 -10.19 10.12
N GLY A 42 6.84 -10.61 8.92
CA GLY A 42 6.23 -9.73 7.93
C GLY A 42 4.84 -9.24 8.36
N SER A 43 4.56 -9.16 9.67
CA SER A 43 3.25 -8.79 10.17
C SER A 43 3.06 -7.28 10.18
N MET A 44 1.81 -6.88 9.91
CA MET A 44 1.37 -5.50 9.99
C MET A 44 1.36 -5.05 11.45
N LYS A 45 2.11 -4.00 11.78
CA LYS A 45 2.15 -3.43 13.14
C LYS A 45 1.83 -1.94 13.09
N ARG A 46 0.95 -1.47 13.97
CA ARG A 46 0.71 -0.03 14.13
C ARG A 46 1.94 0.63 14.73
N ARG A 47 2.46 1.67 14.07
CA ARG A 47 3.68 2.38 14.47
C ARG A 47 3.49 3.89 14.38
N THR A 48 4.18 4.61 15.25
CA THR A 48 4.33 6.07 15.20
C THR A 48 5.80 6.38 15.03
N PHE A 49 6.16 7.07 13.96
CA PHE A 49 7.53 7.55 13.75
C PHE A 49 7.69 8.96 14.30
N ASP A 50 8.90 9.29 14.77
CA ASP A 50 9.22 10.64 15.24
C ASP A 50 9.51 11.62 14.10
N ILE A 51 8.61 11.63 13.12
CA ILE A 51 8.65 12.53 11.96
C ILE A 51 7.45 13.45 12.06
N ARG A 52 7.73 14.74 12.10
CA ARG A 52 6.72 15.78 12.27
C ARG A 52 6.27 16.29 10.90
N LEU A 53 4.96 16.28 10.68
CA LEU A 53 4.33 16.75 9.46
C LEU A 53 4.02 18.25 9.57
N TYR A 54 4.83 19.09 8.91
CA TYR A 54 4.75 20.55 9.04
C TYR A 54 3.39 21.14 8.60
N TRP A 55 2.68 20.48 7.68
CA TRP A 55 1.41 20.93 7.12
C TRP A 55 0.19 20.55 7.96
N VAL A 56 0.36 19.72 8.99
CA VAL A 56 -0.70 19.31 9.93
C VAL A 56 -0.24 19.54 11.37
N ARG A 57 0.03 20.80 11.72
CA ARG A 57 0.34 21.23 13.11
C ARG A 57 1.45 20.41 13.79
N ASN A 58 2.45 19.94 13.03
CA ASN A 58 3.55 19.10 13.52
C ASN A 58 3.13 17.76 14.14
N GLU A 59 1.97 17.23 13.74
CA GLU A 59 1.56 15.89 14.12
C GLU A 59 2.57 14.83 13.64
N LYS A 60 2.65 13.72 14.39
CA LYS A 60 3.55 12.60 14.07
C LYS A 60 2.88 11.64 13.10
N VAL A 61 3.68 11.11 12.17
CA VAL A 61 3.26 10.03 11.27
C VAL A 61 2.88 8.79 12.08
N THR A 62 1.63 8.34 11.95
CA THR A 62 1.13 7.15 12.66
C THR A 62 0.28 6.31 11.72
N GLY A 63 0.58 5.02 11.63
CA GLY A 63 -0.08 4.17 10.65
C GLY A 63 0.24 2.69 10.79
N GLU A 64 -0.29 1.91 9.87
CA GLU A 64 0.01 0.50 9.73
C GLU A 64 1.32 0.32 8.96
N ALA A 65 2.32 -0.28 9.60
CA ALA A 65 3.63 -0.54 9.02
C ALA A 65 3.73 -2.01 8.58
N PHE A 66 4.16 -2.20 7.34
CA PHE A 66 4.43 -3.47 6.69
C PHE A 66 5.93 -3.57 6.46
N TYR A 67 6.54 -4.70 6.81
CA TYR A 67 7.97 -4.92 6.67
C TYR A 67 8.24 -6.02 5.65
N CYS A 68 9.34 -5.90 4.91
CA CYS A 68 9.83 -6.95 4.02
C CYS A 68 11.36 -7.05 4.04
N LYS A 69 11.87 -8.24 3.73
CA LYS A 69 13.30 -8.56 3.69
C LYS A 69 13.76 -8.77 2.25
N GLY A 70 15.05 -8.54 1.98
CA GLY A 70 15.71 -8.96 0.74
C GLY A 70 15.12 -8.34 -0.53
N SER A 71 14.87 -9.18 -1.54
CA SER A 71 14.33 -8.80 -2.86
C SER A 71 12.81 -8.60 -2.89
N ASP A 72 12.14 -8.70 -1.74
CA ASP A 72 10.68 -8.57 -1.68
C ASP A 72 10.28 -7.10 -1.83
N TYR A 73 9.72 -6.77 -2.99
CA TYR A 73 9.20 -5.43 -3.31
C TYR A 73 7.85 -5.15 -2.62
N CYS A 74 7.74 -5.37 -1.30
CA CYS A 74 6.50 -5.08 -0.56
C CYS A 74 6.13 -3.59 -0.52
N ASN A 75 7.08 -2.73 -0.89
CA ASN A 75 6.90 -1.29 -1.03
C ASN A 75 6.36 -0.87 -2.40
N ALA A 76 6.02 -1.82 -3.28
CA ALA A 76 5.33 -1.51 -4.53
C ALA A 76 4.02 -0.76 -4.23
N THR A 77 3.70 0.22 -5.07
CA THR A 77 2.43 0.96 -4.97
C THR A 77 1.30 -0.04 -4.92
N SER A 78 0.45 0.08 -3.89
CA SER A 78 -0.77 -0.72 -3.80
C SER A 78 -1.61 -0.37 -5.02
N VAL A 79 -1.65 -1.29 -6.00
CA VAL A 79 -2.59 -1.20 -7.11
C VAL A 79 -3.96 -1.31 -6.47
N LYS A 80 -4.63 -0.18 -6.27
CA LYS A 80 -6.06 -0.20 -5.92
C LYS A 80 -6.73 -0.86 -7.12
N PHE A 81 -7.15 -2.11 -6.95
CA PHE A 81 -7.99 -2.78 -7.93
C PHE A 81 -9.31 -2.00 -7.93
N ILE A 82 -9.50 -1.12 -8.90
CA ILE A 82 -10.80 -0.49 -9.13
C ILE A 82 -11.55 -1.49 -10.00
N PRO A 83 -12.51 -2.28 -9.46
CA PRO A 83 -13.35 -3.09 -10.32
C PRO A 83 -14.11 -2.13 -11.23
N SER A 84 -13.79 -2.15 -12.53
CA SER A 84 -14.55 -1.35 -13.49
C SER A 84 -15.97 -1.90 -13.50
N SER A 85 -16.96 -1.04 -13.25
CA SER A 85 -18.38 -1.40 -13.32
C SER A 85 -18.76 -2.00 -14.67
N LEU A 86 -18.07 -1.60 -15.74
CA LEU A 86 -18.19 -2.17 -17.09
C LEU A 86 -17.94 -3.68 -17.12
N PHE A 87 -16.96 -4.18 -16.37
CA PHE A 87 -16.66 -5.62 -16.35
C PHE A 87 -17.79 -6.42 -15.69
N TYR A 88 -18.44 -5.85 -14.67
CA TYR A 88 -19.58 -6.47 -14.01
C TYR A 88 -20.79 -6.57 -14.95
N TYR A 89 -21.10 -5.53 -15.72
CA TYR A 89 -22.19 -5.56 -16.71
C TYR A 89 -21.91 -6.54 -17.86
N ILE A 90 -20.68 -6.63 -18.33
CA ILE A 90 -20.30 -7.60 -19.38
C ILE A 90 -20.49 -9.03 -18.87
N LEU A 91 -20.03 -9.35 -17.66
CA LEU A 91 -20.19 -10.67 -17.08
C LEU A 91 -21.67 -11.04 -16.87
N LEU A 92 -22.48 -10.10 -16.37
CA LEU A 92 -23.93 -10.28 -16.23
C LEU A 92 -24.63 -10.51 -17.57
N SER A 93 -24.24 -9.76 -18.61
CA SER A 93 -24.81 -9.95 -19.94
C SER A 93 -24.45 -11.31 -20.54
N LEU A 94 -23.22 -11.80 -20.33
CA LEU A 94 -22.80 -13.12 -20.79
C LEU A 94 -23.57 -14.24 -20.08
N LEU A 95 -23.74 -14.13 -18.76
CA LEU A 95 -24.52 -15.08 -17.97
C LEU A 95 -25.99 -15.11 -18.42
N ALA A 96 -26.57 -13.95 -18.71
CA ALA A 96 -27.92 -13.87 -19.27
C ALA A 96 -28.00 -14.58 -20.63
N ILE A 97 -27.09 -14.30 -21.56
CA ILE A 97 -27.07 -14.94 -22.88
C ILE A 97 -26.94 -16.47 -22.78
N LEU A 98 -26.07 -16.98 -21.90
CA LEU A 98 -25.90 -18.41 -21.69
C LEU A 98 -27.16 -19.07 -21.09
N SER A 99 -27.87 -18.37 -20.20
CA SER A 99 -29.14 -18.87 -19.65
C SER A 99 -30.28 -18.95 -20.68
N PHE A 100 -30.29 -18.04 -21.66
CA PHE A 100 -31.27 -18.08 -22.77
C PHE A 100 -30.93 -19.10 -23.85
N SER A 101 -29.64 -19.46 -24.01
CA SER A 101 -29.21 -20.46 -25.00
C SER A 101 -29.51 -21.91 -24.60
N GLN A 102 -30.01 -22.15 -23.38
CA GLN A 102 -30.37 -23.49 -22.87
C GLN A 102 -31.90 -23.73 -22.78
N SER A 103 -32.73 -22.80 -23.27
CA SER A 103 -34.20 -22.97 -23.32
C SER A 103 -34.75 -23.16 -24.73
#